data_AF-A0A7C7VHZ8-F1
#
_entry.id   AF-A0A7C7VHZ8-F1
#
_cell.length_a   1.000
_cell.length_b   1.000
_cell.length_c   1.000
_cell.angle_alpha   90.00
_cell.angle_beta   90.00
_cell.angle_gamma   90.00
#
_symmetry.space_group_name_H-M   'P 1'
#
loop_
_entity.id
_entity.type
_entity.pdbx_description
1 polymer ?
#
loop_
_entity_poly.entity_id
_entity_poly.type
_entity_poly.pdbx_seq_one_letter_code
_entity_poly.pdbx_strand_id
1 'polypeptide(L)' 'MNIVYDSDLSDELKPSVEEVIKESITEPCSCGCDEIYVSIQDGNKIDVKCYDCGTSYFELEVEIEEEEIAT' A
#
# COMPACT_ATOMS: atom_id res chain seq x y z
N MET A 1 -5.26 -13.47 -2.99
CA MET A 1 -4.66 -12.16 -3.24
C MET A 1 -3.18 -12.19 -3.00
N ASN A 2 -2.37 -11.78 -3.97
CA ASN A 2 -0.92 -11.58 -3.80
C ASN A 2 -0.63 -10.08 -3.71
N ILE A 3 0.29 -9.66 -2.82
CA ILE A 3 0.62 -8.24 -2.64
C ILE A 3 2.08 -8.03 -3.00
N VAL A 4 2.33 -7.12 -3.94
CA VAL A 4 3.64 -6.73 -4.43
C VAL A 4 3.94 -5.34 -3.92
N TYR A 5 5.00 -5.21 -3.13
CA TYR A 5 5.45 -3.94 -2.58
C TYR A 5 6.53 -3.34 -3.48
N ASP A 6 6.47 -2.03 -3.68
CA ASP A 6 7.55 -1.30 -4.31
C ASP A 6 8.83 -1.38 -3.48
N SER A 7 9.98 -1.29 -4.16
CA SER A 7 11.30 -1.36 -3.49
C SER A 7 11.54 -0.18 -2.55
N ASP A 8 10.83 0.93 -2.75
CA ASP A 8 10.88 2.12 -1.90
C ASP A 8 10.11 1.94 -0.58
N LEU A 9 9.15 1.00 -0.52
CA LEU A 9 8.32 0.79 0.65
C LEU A 9 9.10 0.10 1.79
N SER A 10 9.24 0.81 2.91
CA SER A 10 9.91 0.31 4.11
C SER A 10 9.24 -0.97 4.66
N ASP A 11 10.05 -1.95 5.06
CA ASP A 11 9.59 -3.24 5.58
C ASP A 11 8.73 -3.12 6.85
N GLU A 12 8.90 -2.04 7.60
CA GLU A 12 8.14 -1.75 8.82
C GLU A 12 6.66 -1.40 8.52
N LEU A 13 6.39 -0.82 7.34
CA LEU A 13 5.04 -0.43 6.93
C LEU A 13 4.28 -1.58 6.24
N LYS A 14 5.01 -2.53 5.64
CA LYS A 14 4.43 -3.71 4.97
C LYS A 14 3.36 -4.44 5.79
N PRO A 15 3.58 -4.81 7.07
CA PRO A 15 2.56 -5.54 7.83
C PRO A 15 1.28 -4.72 8.05
N SER A 16 1.38 -3.43 8.37
CA SER A 16 0.20 -2.56 8.55
C SER A 16 -0.56 -2.37 7.26
N VAL A 17 0.16 -2.14 6.15
CA VAL A 17 -0.46 -1.99 4.82
C VAL A 17 -1.11 -3.29 4.37
N GLU A 18 -0.45 -4.43 4.61
CA GLU A 18 -0.98 -5.75 4.29
C GLU A 18 -2.33 -6.01 4.97
N GLU A 19 -2.44 -5.69 6.26
CA GLU A 19 -3.67 -5.87 7.04
C GLU A 19 -4.81 -5.04 6.44
N VAL A 20 -4.55 -3.74 6.19
CA VAL A 20 -5.52 -2.82 5.60
C VAL A 20 -5.98 -3.29 4.21
N ILE A 21 -5.06 -3.79 3.38
CA ILE A 21 -5.38 -4.32 2.04
C ILE A 21 -6.28 -5.54 2.16
N LYS A 22 -5.97 -6.48 3.05
CA LYS A 22 -6.76 -7.71 3.23
C LYS A 22 -8.16 -7.42 3.80
N GLU A 23 -8.30 -6.41 4.65
CA GLU A 23 -9.61 -5.99 5.18
C GLU A 23 -10.43 -5.21 4.15
N SER A 24 -9.77 -4.34 3.36
CA SER A 24 -10.46 -3.45 2.42
C SER A 24 -10.78 -4.14 1.10
N ILE A 25 -9.90 -5.02 0.61
CA ILE A 25 -10.04 -5.71 -0.67
C ILE A 25 -10.35 -7.19 -0.41
N THR A 26 -11.63 -7.51 -0.51
CA THR A 26 -12.14 -8.88 -0.31
C THR A 26 -12.40 -9.62 -1.61
N GLU A 27 -12.41 -8.91 -2.73
CA GLU A 27 -12.72 -9.40 -4.07
C GLU A 27 -11.59 -9.06 -5.06
N PRO A 28 -11.33 -9.90 -6.08
CA PRO A 28 -10.35 -9.59 -7.11
C PRO A 28 -10.74 -8.33 -7.89
N CYS A 29 -9.76 -7.73 -8.57
CA CYS A 29 -10.03 -6.58 -9.44
C CYS A 29 -11.08 -6.92 -10.50
N SER A 30 -11.84 -5.93 -10.96
CA SER A 30 -12.78 -6.10 -12.06
C SER A 30 -12.12 -6.54 -13.38
N CYS A 31 -10.81 -6.38 -13.53
CA CYS A 31 -10.06 -6.93 -14.65
C CYS A 31 -9.81 -8.46 -14.55
N GLY A 32 -10.10 -9.07 -13.40
CA GLY A 32 -9.85 -10.48 -13.10
C GLY A 32 -8.49 -10.77 -12.48
N CYS A 33 -7.67 -9.75 -12.22
CA CYS A 33 -6.40 -9.88 -11.52
C CYS A 33 -6.61 -9.93 -10.00
N ASP A 34 -5.92 -10.86 -9.34
CA ASP A 34 -5.95 -11.06 -7.89
C ASP A 34 -4.64 -10.55 -7.22
N GLU A 35 -3.86 -9.75 -7.96
CA GLU A 35 -2.57 -9.19 -7.52
C GLU A 35 -2.69 -7.68 -7.30
N ILE A 36 -2.20 -7.25 -6.15
CA ILE A 36 -2.20 -5.85 -5.69
C ILE A 36 -0.77 -5.34 -5.72
N TYR A 37 -0.59 -4.14 -6.23
CA TYR A 37 0.66 -3.41 -6.21
C TYR A 37 0.56 -2.21 -5.28
N VAL A 38 1.56 -2.07 -4.42
CA VAL A 38 1.63 -1.06 -3.38
C VAL A 38 2.88 -0.22 -3.61
N SER A 39 2.69 1.07 -3.84
CA SER A 39 3.79 2.00 -4.13
C SER A 39 3.72 3.24 -3.25
N ILE A 40 4.86 3.75 -2.80
CA ILE A 40 4.93 5.07 -2.18
C ILE A 40 4.80 6.13 -3.29
N GLN A 41 3.89 7.07 -3.08
CA GLN A 41 3.75 8.33 -3.81
C GLN A 41 4.29 9.49 -2.96
N ASP A 42 4.45 10.67 -3.59
CA ASP A 42 5.06 11.88 -3.03
C ASP A 42 4.91 12.06 -1.51
N GLY A 43 6.06 12.13 -0.85
CA GLY A 43 6.21 12.22 0.60
C GLY A 43 6.01 10.87 1.27
N ASN A 44 4.77 10.60 1.65
CA ASN A 44 4.40 9.54 2.60
C ASN A 44 3.05 8.90 2.27
N LYS A 45 2.62 9.01 1.01
CA LYS A 45 1.36 8.43 0.57
C LYS A 45 1.62 7.04 0.03
N ILE A 46 0.80 6.08 0.38
CA ILE A 46 0.85 4.74 -0.20
C ILE A 46 -0.35 4.62 -1.13
N ASP A 47 -0.10 4.40 -2.41
CA ASP A 47 -1.12 4.08 -3.40
C ASP A 47 -1.22 2.57 -3.55
N VAL A 48 -2.44 2.05 -3.35
CA VAL A 48 -2.78 0.64 -3.51
C VAL A 48 -3.58 0.49 -4.79
N LYS A 49 -3.00 -0.19 -5.78
CA LYS A 49 -3.60 -0.38 -7.10
C LYS A 49 -3.50 -1.82 -7.58
N CYS A 50 -4.29 -2.16 -8.60
CA CYS A 50 -4.20 -3.46 -9.25
C CYS A 50 -2.87 -3.56 -10.01
N TYR A 51 -2.15 -4.67 -9.82
CA TYR A 51 -0.87 -4.90 -10.48
C TYR A 51 -0.98 -4.93 -12.02
N ASP A 52 -2.08 -5.48 -12.55
CA ASP A 52 -2.25 -5.70 -13.99
C ASP A 52 -2.87 -4.49 -14.73
N CYS A 53 -4.01 -3.98 -14.25
CA CYS A 53 -4.73 -2.90 -14.93
C CYS A 53 -4.41 -1.49 -14.41
N GLY A 54 -3.70 -1.38 -13.27
CA GLY A 54 -3.37 -0.11 -12.64
C GLY A 54 -4.53 0.64 -12.00
N THR A 55 -5.70 0.00 -11.85
CA THR A 55 -6.85 0.60 -11.15
C THR A 55 -6.48 0.85 -9.68
N SER A 56 -6.46 2.10 -9.24
CA SER A 56 -6.29 2.45 -7.82
C SER A 56 -7.52 2.02 -7.02
N TYR A 57 -7.28 1.32 -5.92
CA TYR A 57 -8.29 0.94 -4.95
C TYR A 57 -8.48 2.05 -3.92
N PHE A 58 -7.38 2.47 -3.28
CA PHE A 58 -7.36 3.54 -2.29
C PHE A 58 -5.93 4.04 -2.04
N GLU A 59 -5.84 5.19 -1.39
CA GLU A 59 -4.59 5.83 -0.98
C GLU A 59 -4.57 5.92 0.56
N LEU A 60 -3.41 5.63 1.15
CA LEU A 60 -3.16 5.76 2.58
C LEU A 60 -2.16 6.89 2.82
N GLU A 61 -2.40 7.74 3.81
CA GLU A 61 -1.43 8.71 4.29
C GLU A 61 -0.70 8.13 5.51
N VAL A 62 0.62 8.02 5.44
CA VAL A 62 1.45 7.47 6.52
C VAL A 62 2.12 8.61 7.26
N GLU A 63 1.64 8.93 8.45
CA GLU A 63 2.34 9.87 9.34
C GLU A 63 3.57 9.14 9.91
N ILE A 64 4.76 9.37 9.32
CA ILE A 64 6.01 9.09 10.03
C ILE A 64 6.10 10.11 11.15
N GLU A 65 5.86 9.66 12.38
CA GLU A 65 6.24 10.42 13.57
C GLU A 65 7.77 10.58 13.51
N GLU A 66 8.26 11.70 12.96
CA GLU A 66 9.63 12.13 13.21
C GLU A 66 9.77 12.25 14.72
N GLU A 67 10.45 11.28 15.33
CA GLU A 67 10.76 11.28 16.74
C GLU A 67 11.49 12.59 17.05
N GLU A 68 10.77 13.57 17.59
CA GLU A 68 11.34 14.81 18.10
C GLU A 68 12.29 14.42 19.25
N ILE A 69 13.57 14.22 18.92
CA ILE A 69 14.65 14.18 19.91
C ILE A 69 14.76 15.57 20.51
N ALA A 70 13.91 15.87 21.50
CA ALA A 70 14.04 17.01 22.37
C ALA A 70 15.35 16.88 23.15
N THR A 71 16.38 17.59 22.69
CA THR A 71 17.67 17.77 23.37
C THR A 71 17.55 18.66 24.60
#